data_AF-A0A7K2WEL6-F1
#
_entry.id   AF-A0A7K2WEL6-F1
#
_cell.length_a   1.000
_cell.length_b   1.000
_cell.length_c   1.000
_cell.angle_alpha   90.00
_cell.angle_beta   90.00
_cell.angle_gamma   90.00
#
_symmetry.space_group_name_H-M   'P 1'
#
loop_
_entity.id
_entity.type
_entity.pdbx_description
1 polymer ?
#
loop_
_entity_poly.entity_id
_entity_poly.type
_entity_poly.pdbx_seq_one_letter_code
_entity_poly.pdbx_strand_id
1 'polypeptide(L)' 'MPLCFNTAADYLEAAREMAVSGRSALARLLAEEAADRTSDPGKAARILREFPGPSERQED' A
#
# COMPACT_ATOMS: atom_id res chain seq x y z
N MET A 1 0.43 20.99 -4.60
CA MET A 1 0.91 20.30 -5.81
C MET A 1 0.12 19.02 -5.96
N PRO A 2 -0.47 18.69 -7.12
CA PRO A 2 -1.19 17.43 -7.24
C PRO A 2 -0.15 16.31 -7.19
N LEU A 3 -0.29 15.41 -6.22
CA LEU A 3 0.42 14.14 -6.19
C LEU A 3 -0.09 13.34 -7.39
N CYS A 4 0.53 13.52 -8.55
CA CYS A 4 0.21 12.74 -9.73
C CYS A 4 0.71 11.32 -9.46
N PHE A 5 -0.18 10.46 -8.97
CA PHE A 5 0.04 9.03 -8.80
C PHE A 5 0.30 8.38 -10.17
N ASN A 6 1.50 8.55 -10.70
CA ASN A 6 1.87 8.07 -12.03
C ASN A 6 2.58 6.70 -11.95
N THR A 7 3.07 6.33 -10.75
CA THR A 7 3.88 5.13 -10.56
C THR A 7 3.37 4.27 -9.40
N ALA A 8 3.61 2.96 -9.48
CA ALA A 8 3.29 2.03 -8.39
C ALA A 8 3.92 2.44 -7.05
N ALA A 9 5.05 3.14 -7.08
CA ALA A 9 5.72 3.66 -5.90
C ALA A 9 4.92 4.76 -5.18
N ASP A 10 4.28 5.69 -5.90
CA ASP A 10 3.39 6.70 -5.31
C ASP A 10 2.20 6.06 -4.59
N TYR A 11 1.58 5.06 -5.22
CA TYR A 11 0.47 4.32 -4.61
C TYR A 11 0.93 3.59 -3.34
N LEU A 12 2.15 3.04 -3.35
CA LEU A 12 2.79 2.40 -2.20
C LEU A 12 3.08 3.37 -1.05
N GLU A 13 3.53 4.58 -1.37
CA GLU A 13 3.83 5.62 -0.40
C GLU A 13 2.54 6.12 0.27
N ALA A 14 1.50 6.41 -0.52
CA ALA A 14 0.18 6.73 0.01
C ALA A 14 -0.44 5.57 0.80
N ALA A 15 -0.24 4.31 0.37
CA ALA A 15 -0.67 3.15 1.14
C ALA A 15 -0.02 3.14 2.53
N ARG A 16 1.28 3.46 2.60
CA ARG A 16 2.05 3.58 3.85
C ARG A 16 1.48 4.68 4.74
N GLU A 17 1.22 5.87 4.20
CA GLU A 17 0.62 6.97 4.95
C GLU A 17 -0.77 6.63 5.50
N MET A 18 -1.59 5.92 4.71
CA MET A 18 -2.90 5.45 5.15
C MET A 18 -2.79 4.38 6.25
N ALA A 19 -1.81 3.49 6.17
CA ALA A 19 -1.55 2.47 7.20
C ALA A 19 -1.11 3.10 8.51
N VAL A 20 -0.18 4.07 8.47
CA VAL A 20 0.27 4.85 9.63
C VAL A 20 -0.88 5.66 10.23
N SER A 21 -1.82 6.14 9.41
CA SER A 21 -3.01 6.86 9.86
C SER A 21 -4.12 5.95 10.41
N GLY A 22 -3.89 4.65 10.55
CA GLY A 22 -4.87 3.67 11.04
C GLY A 22 -5.96 3.29 10.03
N ARG A 23 -5.81 3.66 8.75
CA ARG A 23 -6.76 3.36 7.67
C ARG A 23 -6.31 2.15 6.87
N SER A 24 -6.20 1.01 7.53
CA SER A 24 -5.67 -0.24 6.97
C SER A 24 -6.43 -0.72 5.72
N ALA A 25 -7.74 -0.49 5.66
CA ALA A 25 -8.56 -0.83 4.49
C ALA A 25 -8.20 0.01 3.25
N LEU A 26 -7.91 1.30 3.44
CA LEU A 26 -7.51 2.21 2.36
C LEU A 26 -6.08 1.92 1.90
N ALA A 27 -5.18 1.63 2.85
CA ALA A 27 -3.82 1.20 2.57
C ALA A 27 -3.79 -0.07 1.71
N ARG A 28 -4.62 -1.06 2.06
CA ARG A 28 -4.75 -2.33 1.32
C ARG A 28 -5.18 -2.11 -0.14
N LEU A 29 -6.17 -1.26 -0.36
CA LEU A 29 -6.65 -0.95 -1.71
C LEU A 29 -5.56 -0.32 -2.58
N LEU A 30 -4.82 0.63 -2.02
CA LEU A 30 -3.69 1.28 -2.69
C LEU A 30 -2.55 0.30 -2.97
N ALA A 31 -2.28 -0.62 -2.05
CA ALA A 31 -1.28 -1.68 -2.22
C ALA A 31 -1.66 -2.68 -3.32
N GLU A 32 -2.95 -3.01 -3.46
CA GLU A 32 -3.46 -3.86 -4.54
C GLU A 32 -3.33 -3.16 -5.90
N GLU A 33 -3.62 -1.86 -5.99
CA GLU A 33 -3.40 -1.06 -7.20
C GLU A 33 -1.91 -0.98 -7.56
N ALA A 34 -1.05 -0.73 -6.57
CA ALA A 34 0.39 -0.74 -6.75
C ALA A 34 0.91 -2.10 -7.24
N ALA A 35 0.35 -3.20 -6.72
CA ALA A 35 0.69 -4.55 -7.14
C ALA A 35 0.23 -4.85 -8.58
N ASP A 36 -0.98 -4.41 -8.97
CA ASP A 36 -1.53 -4.59 -10.32
C ASP A 36 -0.67 -3.87 -11.38
N ARG A 37 -0.22 -2.65 -11.08
CA ARG A 37 0.71 -1.91 -11.96
C ARG A 37 2.14 -2.44 -11.95
N THR A 38 2.48 -3.29 -10.99
CA THR A 38 3.82 -3.85 -10.87
C THR A 38 3.91 -5.16 -11.65
N SER A 39 4.49 -5.12 -12.85
CA SER A 39 4.70 -6.33 -13.66
C SER A 39 5.65 -7.37 -13.03
N ASP A 40 6.40 -6.99 -11.98
CA ASP A 40 7.24 -7.90 -11.20
C ASP A 40 6.41 -8.64 -10.13
N PRO A 41 6.10 -9.94 -10.29
CA PRO A 41 5.31 -10.68 -9.29
C PRO A 41 6.02 -10.76 -7.92
N GLY A 42 7.36 -10.73 -7.90
CA GLY A 42 8.14 -10.69 -6.66
C GLY A 42 7.98 -9.37 -5.88
N LYS A 43 7.83 -8.25 -6.59
CA LYS A 43 7.56 -6.95 -5.95
C LYS A 43 6.10 -6.87 -5.53
N ALA A 44 5.15 -7.30 -6.36
CA ALA A 44 3.73 -7.37 -6.02
C ALA A 44 3.48 -8.18 -4.74
N ALA A 45 4.10 -9.37 -4.61
CA ALA A 45 4.00 -10.19 -3.41
C ALA A 45 4.60 -9.50 -2.16
N ARG A 46 5.69 -8.74 -2.33
CA ARG A 46 6.30 -7.98 -1.22
C ARG A 46 5.39 -6.84 -0.76
N ILE A 47 4.75 -6.13 -1.69
CA ILE A 47 3.77 -5.08 -1.41
C ILE A 47 2.61 -5.64 -0.59
N LEU A 48 2.00 -6.73 -1.05
CA LEU A 48 0.87 -7.35 -0.35
C LEU A 48 1.23 -7.90 1.05
N ARG A 49 2.49 -8.30 1.25
CA ARG A 49 3.01 -8.70 2.57
C ARG A 49 3.29 -7.54 3.51
N GLU A 50 3.57 -6.35 2.97
CA GLU A 50 3.83 -5.13 3.73
C GLU A 50 2.52 -4.47 4.20
N PHE A 51 1.42 -4.75 3.50
CA PHE A 51 0.06 -4.35 3.87
C PHE A 51 -0.84 -5.57 4.17
N PRO A 52 -0.53 -6.36 5.22
CA PRO A 52 -1.49 -7.32 5.72
C PRO A 52 -2.72 -6.54 6.20
N GLY A 53 -3.91 -6.87 5.66
CA GLY A 53 -5.18 -6.28 6.08
C GLY A 53 -5.35 -6.36 7.60
N PRO A 54 -6.26 -5.56 8.18
CA PRO A 54 -6.21 -5.10 9.57
C PRO A 54 -5.76 -6.20 10.52
N SER A 55 -4.46 -6.22 10.80
CA SER A 55 -3.94 -6.95 11.94
C SER A 55 -4.18 -6.00 13.10
N GLU A 56 -5.08 -6.42 13.99
CA GLU A 56 -5.49 -5.73 15.21
C GLU A 56 -4.34 -5.53 16.23
N ARG A 57 -3.13 -5.19 15.78
CA ARG A 57 -1.97 -5.07 16.66
C ARG A 57 -0.86 -4.22 16.04
N GLN A 58 -0.84 -2.95 16.39
CA GLN A 58 0.35 -2.26 16.92
C GLN A 58 -0.15 -0.92 17.49
N GLU A 59 -0.96 -1.04 18.55
CA GLU A 59 -1.02 -0.03 19.60
C GLU A 59 0.19 -0.35 20.51
N ASP A 60 1.20 0.51 20.54
CA ASP A 60 2.15 0.66 21.67
C ASP A 60 2.38 2.16 21.89
#